data_AF-A0AAD9H3D7-F1
#
_entry.id   AF-A0AAD9H3D7-F1
#
_cell.length_a   1.000
_cell.length_b   1.000
_cell.length_c   1.000
_cell.angle_alpha   90.00
_cell.angle_beta   90.00
_cell.angle_gamma   90.00
#
_symmetry.space_group_name_H-M   'P 1'
#
loop_
_entity.id
_entity.type
_entity.pdbx_description
1 polymer ?
#
loop_
_entity_poly.entity_id
_entity_poly.type
_entity_poly.pdbx_seq_one_letter_code
_entity_poly.pdbx_strand_id
1 'polypeptide(L)'
;MLADSLCGNIWRRLTHYGGGMGFLGVSKAQSSSAGAPFGSAISPDVAFPIASFFRKELSFRGGAVDPKQYASVLIDLITSGKARPSFVISAAIGIEDAGYYGRFYRQEEVKVVIQFPR
;
A
#
# COMPACT_ATOMS: atom_id res chain seq x y z
N MET A 1 -9.96 14.42 16.66
CA MET A 1 -10.90 15.16 15.79
C MET A 1 -10.24 15.96 14.67
N LEU A 2 -8.91 16.18 14.63
CA LEU A 2 -8.23 16.94 13.56
C LEU A 2 -7.40 16.10 12.57
N ALA A 3 -7.11 14.82 12.86
CA ALA A 3 -6.31 13.97 11.97
C ALA A 3 -7.14 13.19 10.93
N ASP A 4 -8.40 12.85 11.23
CA ASP A 4 -9.27 12.08 10.32
C ASP A 4 -9.81 12.89 9.14
N SER A 5 -9.79 14.23 9.23
CA SER A 5 -10.36 15.10 8.19
C SER A 5 -9.40 15.38 7.04
N LEU A 6 -8.10 15.08 7.15
CA LEU A 6 -7.13 15.42 6.10
C LEU A 6 -6.93 14.27 5.09
N CYS A 7 -6.94 13.01 5.52
CA CYS A 7 -6.68 11.88 4.62
C CYS A 7 -7.87 11.55 3.69
N GLY A 8 -9.11 11.61 4.20
CA GLY A 8 -10.32 11.32 3.40
C GLY A 8 -10.68 12.39 2.36
N ASN A 9 -10.14 13.61 2.49
CA ASN A 9 -10.58 14.77 1.70
C ASN A 9 -9.74 15.03 0.44
N ILE A 10 -8.47 14.59 0.40
CA ILE A 10 -7.54 14.93 -0.68
C ILE A 10 -7.85 14.14 -1.96
N TRP A 11 -8.01 12.81 -1.87
CA TRP A 11 -8.21 11.94 -3.02
C TRP A 11 -9.42 12.33 -3.85
N ARG A 12 -10.55 12.59 -3.18
CA ARG A 12 -11.77 13.10 -3.81
C ARG A 12 -11.53 14.37 -4.63
N ARG A 13 -10.71 15.30 -4.15
CA ARG A 13 -10.48 16.58 -4.82
C ARG A 13 -9.70 16.39 -6.12
N LEU A 14 -8.77 15.45 -6.14
CA LEU A 14 -7.82 15.23 -7.24
C LEU A 14 -8.35 14.29 -8.33
N THR A 15 -9.22 13.34 -8.02
CA THR A 15 -9.77 12.41 -9.03
C THR A 15 -10.70 13.14 -10.01
N HIS A 16 -10.55 12.98 -11.32
CA HIS A 16 -11.44 13.59 -12.31
C HIS A 16 -12.89 13.07 -12.20
N TYR A 17 -13.88 13.77 -12.78
CA TYR A 17 -15.25 13.25 -12.95
C TYR A 17 -15.22 11.92 -13.74
N GLY A 18 -16.01 10.92 -13.33
CA GLY A 18 -15.97 9.58 -13.91
C GLY A 18 -14.71 8.77 -13.59
N GLY A 19 -13.78 9.30 -12.78
CA GLY A 19 -12.51 8.66 -12.46
C GLY A 19 -12.61 7.55 -11.40
N GLY A 20 -11.52 6.81 -11.25
CA GLY A 20 -11.41 5.72 -10.27
C GLY A 20 -10.39 5.96 -9.18
N MET A 21 -10.62 5.36 -8.02
CA MET A 21 -9.70 5.34 -6.88
C MET A 21 -9.35 3.90 -6.52
N GLY A 22 -8.05 3.60 -6.43
CA GLY A 22 -7.52 2.31 -6.00
C GLY A 22 -6.99 2.38 -4.57
N PHE A 23 -7.42 1.47 -3.69
CA PHE A 23 -6.94 1.36 -2.32
C PHE A 23 -6.18 0.04 -2.11
N LEU A 24 -4.85 0.12 -2.14
CA LEU A 24 -3.96 -1.03 -1.93
C LEU A 24 -3.56 -1.20 -0.46
N GLY A 25 -3.86 -0.22 0.40
CA GLY A 25 -3.59 -0.30 1.83
C GLY A 25 -4.36 -1.42 2.50
N VAL A 26 -3.81 -1.97 3.58
CA VAL A 26 -4.53 -2.94 4.40
C VAL A 26 -5.32 -2.17 5.45
N SER A 27 -6.64 -2.29 5.42
CA SER A 27 -7.52 -1.88 6.52
C SER A 27 -8.13 -3.14 7.13
N LYS A 28 -7.81 -3.40 8.39
CA LYS A 28 -8.29 -4.55 9.13
C LYS A 28 -8.47 -4.17 10.59
N ALA A 29 -9.72 -4.20 11.05
CA ALA A 29 -10.00 -4.17 12.49
C ALA A 29 -9.49 -5.48 13.11
N GLN A 30 -8.71 -5.37 14.17
CA GLN A 30 -8.12 -6.50 14.88
C GLN A 30 -7.94 -6.17 16.35
N SER A 31 -7.86 -7.19 17.20
CA SER A 31 -7.48 -6.98 18.61
C SER A 31 -6.01 -6.58 18.72
N SER A 32 -5.69 -5.85 19.77
CA SER A 32 -4.29 -5.61 20.16
C SER A 32 -3.56 -6.93 20.44
N SER A 33 -2.30 -6.99 20.03
CA SER A 33 -1.39 -8.12 20.25
C SER A 33 0.05 -7.64 20.43
N ALA A 34 0.97 -8.53 20.80
CA ALA A 34 2.41 -8.18 20.89
C ALA A 34 2.97 -7.61 19.57
N GLY A 35 2.50 -8.12 18.43
CA GLY A 35 2.90 -7.63 17.10
C GLY A 35 2.09 -6.43 16.58
N ALA A 36 0.99 -6.07 17.26
CA ALA A 36 0.13 -4.96 16.89
C ALA A 36 -0.49 -4.35 18.16
N PRO A 37 0.30 -3.64 19.00
CA PRO A 37 -0.15 -3.18 20.32
C PRO A 37 -1.34 -2.20 20.24
N PHE A 38 -1.48 -1.48 19.12
CA PHE A 38 -2.58 -0.56 18.86
C PHE A 38 -3.67 -1.15 17.94
N GLY A 39 -3.74 -2.48 17.79
CA GLY A 39 -4.73 -3.13 16.92
C GLY A 39 -6.16 -2.70 17.22
N SER A 40 -6.56 -2.71 18.49
CA SER A 40 -7.92 -2.35 18.91
C SER A 40 -8.27 -0.87 18.70
N ALA A 41 -7.28 0.00 18.41
CA ALA A 41 -7.53 1.41 18.10
C ALA A 41 -7.97 1.62 16.64
N ILE A 42 -7.86 0.59 15.79
CA ILE A 42 -8.28 0.64 14.39
C ILE A 42 -9.80 0.46 14.32
N SER A 43 -10.50 1.54 13.94
CA SER A 43 -11.95 1.49 13.69
C SER A 43 -12.28 0.56 12.52
N PRO A 44 -13.32 -0.29 12.62
CA PRO A 44 -13.85 -1.03 11.48
C PRO A 44 -14.56 -0.11 10.48
N ASP A 45 -15.00 1.07 10.93
CA ASP A 45 -15.77 2.02 10.16
C ASP A 45 -14.93 3.23 9.73
N VAL A 46 -15.19 3.73 8.53
CA VAL A 46 -14.55 4.93 7.97
C VAL A 46 -15.61 5.93 7.53
N ALA A 47 -15.45 7.20 7.92
CA ALA A 47 -16.30 8.27 7.42
C ALA A 47 -15.98 8.55 5.94
N PHE A 48 -16.98 8.52 5.07
CA PHE A 48 -16.80 8.65 3.63
C PHE A 48 -17.70 9.73 3.01
N PRO A 49 -17.17 10.67 2.21
CA PRO A 49 -17.93 11.79 1.65
C PRO A 49 -18.78 11.38 0.43
N ILE A 50 -19.85 10.63 0.71
CA ILE A 50 -20.66 9.92 -0.30
C ILE A 50 -21.34 10.82 -1.33
N ALA A 51 -21.88 11.98 -0.93
CA ALA A 51 -22.57 12.89 -1.85
C ALA A 51 -21.64 13.38 -2.97
N SER A 52 -20.41 13.73 -2.62
CA SER A 52 -19.41 14.18 -3.59
C SER A 52 -18.80 13.06 -4.43
N PHE A 53 -18.80 11.83 -3.91
CA PHE A 53 -18.42 10.65 -4.67
C PHE A 53 -19.42 10.40 -5.81
N PHE A 54 -20.72 10.44 -5.48
CA PHE A 54 -21.80 10.32 -6.48
C PHE A 54 -21.83 11.47 -7.46
N ARG A 55 -21.72 12.72 -6.98
CA ARG A 55 -21.71 13.91 -7.85
C ARG A 55 -20.58 13.88 -8.89
N LYS A 56 -19.48 13.20 -8.57
CA LYS A 56 -18.33 13.07 -9.48
C LYS A 56 -18.32 11.74 -10.24
N GLU A 57 -19.35 10.91 -10.09
CA GLU A 57 -19.47 9.60 -10.74
C GLU A 57 -18.23 8.73 -10.54
N LEU A 58 -17.68 8.75 -9.32
CA LEU A 58 -16.43 8.06 -9.04
C LEU A 58 -16.63 6.56 -8.87
N SER A 59 -15.57 5.79 -9.14
CA SER A 59 -15.44 4.38 -8.76
C SER A 59 -14.38 4.20 -7.67
N PHE A 60 -14.54 3.17 -6.84
CA PHE A 60 -13.59 2.81 -5.79
C PHE A 60 -13.38 1.30 -5.77
N ARG A 61 -12.11 0.87 -5.76
CA ARG A 61 -11.75 -0.55 -5.63
C ARG A 61 -10.60 -0.70 -4.66
N GLY A 62 -10.71 -1.66 -3.76
CA GLY A 62 -9.63 -2.05 -2.86
C GLY A 62 -9.58 -3.56 -2.67
N GLY A 63 -8.72 -3.99 -1.76
CA GLY A 63 -8.54 -5.39 -1.39
C GLY A 63 -7.14 -5.90 -1.71
N ALA A 64 -6.85 -7.10 -1.23
CA ALA A 64 -5.58 -7.76 -1.50
C ALA A 64 -5.43 -8.01 -3.00
N VAL A 65 -4.25 -7.69 -3.53
CA VAL A 65 -3.90 -8.01 -4.92
C VAL A 65 -3.60 -9.50 -5.00
N ASP A 66 -4.22 -10.21 -5.96
CA ASP A 66 -3.74 -11.53 -6.38
C ASP A 66 -2.65 -11.35 -7.44
N PRO A 67 -1.37 -11.51 -7.10
CA PRO A 67 -0.28 -11.26 -8.05
C PRO A 67 -0.29 -12.26 -9.21
N LYS A 68 -0.90 -13.44 -9.06
CA LYS A 68 -0.93 -14.47 -10.11
C LYS A 68 -1.67 -14.01 -11.35
N GLN A 69 -2.67 -13.14 -11.19
CA GLN A 69 -3.44 -12.58 -12.30
C GLN A 69 -2.61 -11.64 -13.18
N TYR A 70 -1.56 -11.04 -12.63
CA TYR A 70 -0.77 -9.99 -13.30
C TYR A 70 0.68 -10.41 -13.58
N ALA A 71 1.16 -11.50 -12.96
CA ALA A 71 2.55 -11.91 -13.00
C ALA A 71 3.12 -12.00 -14.42
N SER A 72 2.44 -12.69 -15.34
CA SER A 72 2.92 -12.87 -16.71
C SER A 72 3.11 -11.53 -17.42
N VAL A 73 2.11 -10.65 -17.35
CA VAL A 73 2.16 -9.32 -18.00
C VAL A 73 3.28 -8.46 -17.42
N LEU A 74 3.48 -8.49 -16.10
CA LEU A 74 4.55 -7.71 -15.45
C LEU A 74 5.94 -8.24 -15.82
N ILE A 75 6.10 -9.57 -15.88
CA ILE A 75 7.35 -10.20 -16.32
C ILE A 75 7.65 -9.84 -17.78
N ASP A 76 6.65 -9.85 -18.65
CA ASP A 76 6.81 -9.45 -20.06
C ASP A 76 7.30 -8.00 -20.18
N LEU A 77 6.74 -7.08 -19.39
CA LEU A 77 7.18 -5.68 -19.37
C LEU A 77 8.64 -5.52 -18.91
N ILE A 78 9.07 -6.32 -17.93
CA ILE A 78 10.44 -6.28 -17.41
C ILE A 78 11.41 -6.89 -18.42
N THR A 79 11.11 -8.09 -18.92
CA THR A 79 11.97 -8.85 -19.84
C THR A 79 12.07 -8.18 -21.21
N SER A 80 11.00 -7.52 -21.68
CA SER A 80 11.03 -6.70 -22.89
C SER A 80 11.69 -5.33 -22.69
N GLY A 81 12.16 -5.00 -21.48
CA GLY A 81 12.81 -3.73 -21.15
C GLY A 81 11.89 -2.50 -21.08
N LYS A 82 10.56 -2.67 -21.17
CA LYS A 82 9.57 -1.59 -21.05
C LYS A 82 9.43 -1.06 -19.63
N ALA A 83 9.76 -1.88 -18.63
CA ALA A 83 9.79 -1.51 -17.22
C ALA A 83 11.14 -1.87 -16.59
N ARG A 84 11.65 -0.98 -15.73
CA ARG A 84 12.91 -1.19 -14.98
C ARG A 84 12.67 -0.87 -13.50
N PRO A 85 12.09 -1.80 -12.71
CA PRO A 85 11.67 -1.51 -11.34
C PRO A 85 12.84 -1.48 -10.33
N SER A 86 14.09 -1.72 -10.76
CA SER A 86 15.24 -1.84 -9.85
C SER A 86 15.48 -0.64 -8.95
N PHE A 87 15.02 0.56 -9.33
CA PHE A 87 15.14 1.78 -8.53
C PHE A 87 14.38 1.73 -7.20
N VAL A 88 13.43 0.79 -7.02
CA VAL A 88 12.69 0.65 -5.75
C VAL A 88 13.49 -0.08 -4.67
N ILE A 89 14.48 -0.89 -5.07
CA ILE A 89 15.30 -1.68 -4.16
C ILE A 89 16.36 -0.77 -3.55
N SER A 90 16.31 -0.61 -2.24
CA SER A 90 17.24 0.25 -1.50
C SER A 90 18.37 -0.55 -0.84
N ALA A 91 18.16 -1.83 -0.53
CA ALA A 91 19.20 -2.72 -0.03
C ALA A 91 18.98 -4.19 -0.42
N ALA A 92 20.07 -4.91 -0.63
CA ALA A 92 20.11 -6.37 -0.76
C ALA A 92 21.01 -6.93 0.34
N ILE A 93 20.48 -7.82 1.17
CA ILE A 93 21.11 -8.26 2.43
C ILE A 93 21.11 -9.78 2.58
N GLY A 94 21.95 -10.31 3.46
CA GLY A 94 21.87 -11.72 3.88
C GLY A 94 20.70 -11.97 4.83
N ILE A 95 20.37 -13.24 5.07
CA ILE A 95 19.31 -13.60 6.03
C ILE A 95 19.67 -13.21 7.48
N GLU A 96 20.96 -13.18 7.81
CA GLU A 96 21.46 -12.84 9.15
C GLU A 96 21.31 -11.34 9.49
N ASP A 97 21.06 -10.49 8.48
CA ASP A 97 20.99 -9.03 8.62
C ASP A 97 19.58 -8.54 9.02
N ALA A 98 18.91 -9.25 9.93
CA ALA A 98 17.55 -8.92 10.38
C ALA A 98 17.41 -7.51 10.99
N GLY A 99 18.51 -6.86 11.38
CA GLY A 99 18.53 -5.47 11.85
C GLY A 99 17.96 -4.44 10.86
N TYR A 100 17.89 -4.79 9.57
CA TYR A 100 17.28 -3.94 8.54
C TYR A 100 15.77 -3.71 8.73
N TYR A 101 15.07 -4.56 9.49
CA TYR A 101 13.68 -4.28 9.88
C TYR A 101 13.53 -2.95 10.64
N GLY A 102 14.50 -2.62 11.51
CA GLY A 102 14.50 -1.36 12.24
C GLY A 102 14.72 -0.14 11.34
N ARG A 103 15.57 -0.28 10.31
CA ARG A 103 15.80 0.77 9.31
C ARG A 103 14.56 1.00 8.45
N PHE A 104 13.90 -0.08 8.03
CA PHE A 104 12.61 0.00 7.34
C PHE A 104 11.53 0.69 8.19
N TYR A 105 11.44 0.35 9.48
CA TYR A 105 10.49 1.00 10.41
C TYR A 105 10.74 2.51 10.55
N ARG A 106 12.01 2.93 10.60
CA ARG A 106 12.40 4.36 10.61
C ARG A 106 12.35 5.04 9.24
N GLN A 107 11.84 4.34 8.21
CA GLN A 107 11.71 4.85 6.85
C GLN A 107 13.05 5.22 6.19
N GLU A 108 14.14 4.61 6.63
CA GLU A 108 15.49 4.78 6.06
C GLU A 108 15.70 3.91 4.81
N GLU A 109 14.80 2.94 4.58
CA GLU A 109 14.85 1.98 3.48
C GLU A 109 13.48 1.89 2.79
N VAL A 110 13.45 1.75 1.47
CA VAL A 110 12.22 1.65 0.67
C VAL A 110 11.82 0.19 0.46
N LYS A 111 12.74 -0.62 -0.06
CA LYS A 111 12.54 -2.06 -0.26
C LYS A 111 13.85 -2.78 -0.02
N VAL A 112 13.87 -3.57 1.05
CA VAL A 112 14.97 -4.48 1.37
C VAL A 112 14.64 -5.86 0.80
N VAL A 113 15.62 -6.50 0.16
CA VAL A 113 15.49 -7.85 -0.39
C VAL A 113 16.52 -8.77 0.27
N ILE A 114 16.07 -9.92 0.77
CA ILE A 114 16.95 -10.92 1.38
C ILE A 114 17.44 -11.86 0.28
N GLN A 115 18.75 -11.98 0.12
CA GLN A 115 19.40 -12.94 -0.76
C GLN A 115 19.83 -14.15 0.05
N PHE A 116 19.25 -15.31 -0.26
CA PHE A 116 19.66 -16.57 0.33
C PHE A 116 20.86 -17.14 -0.44
N PRO A 117 21.85 -17.74 0.26
CA PRO A 117 22.86 -18.54 -0.41
C PRO A 117 22.17 -19.66 -1.21
N ARG A 118 22.72 -19.96 -2.38
CA ARG A 118 22.23 -21.03 -3.25
C ARG A 118 22.58 -22.41 -2.69
#